data_AF-A0A519TEB5-F1
#
_entry.id   AF-A0A519TEB5-F1
#
_cell.length_a   1.000
_cell.length_b   1.000
_cell.length_c   1.000
_cell.angle_alpha   90.00
_cell.angle_beta   90.00
_cell.angle_gamma   90.00
#
_symmetry.space_group_name_H-M   'P 1'
#
loop_
_entity.id
_entity.type
_entity.pdbx_description
1 polymer ?
#
loop_
_entity_poly.entity_id
_entity_poly.type
_entity_poly.pdbx_seq_one_letter_code
_entity_poly.pdbx_strand_id
1 'polypeptide(L)' 'MLKRDFIKNATAFALSALVSPAVLARAQEERFLRDARATPLADGPFTLPPLPYAFTALEPHIDARTMEIHHDAHHKT' A
#
# COMPACT_ATOMS: atom_id res chain seq x y z
N MET A 1 -19.22 49.42 1.96
CA MET A 1 -18.83 48.32 2.89
C MET A 1 -18.46 48.93 4.24
N LEU A 2 -19.02 48.43 5.34
CA LEU A 2 -18.79 49.01 6.68
C LEU A 2 -17.48 48.45 7.28
N LYS A 3 -16.70 49.30 7.98
CA LYS A 3 -15.40 48.94 8.59
C LYS A 3 -15.45 47.71 9.52
N ARG A 4 -16.61 47.44 10.13
CA ARG A 4 -16.86 46.28 10.98
C ARG A 4 -16.88 44.95 10.22
N ASP A 5 -17.34 44.96 8.98
CA ASP A 5 -17.44 43.76 8.14
C ASP A 5 -16.04 43.39 7.62
N PHE A 6 -15.22 44.42 7.37
CA PHE A 6 -13.81 44.24 7.05
C PHE A 6 -13.03 43.59 8.19
N ILE A 7 -13.18 44.06 9.43
CA ILE A 7 -12.49 43.46 10.60
C ILE A 7 -12.92 42.01 10.80
N LYS A 8 -14.23 41.72 10.74
CA LYS A 8 -14.78 40.36 10.92
C LYS A 8 -14.29 39.39 9.85
N ASN A 9 -14.20 39.84 8.60
CA ASN A 9 -13.74 38.99 7.51
C ASN A 9 -12.20 38.84 7.51
N ALA A 10 -11.48 39.88 7.90
CA ALA A 10 -10.02 39.85 8.02
C ALA A 10 -9.55 38.92 9.14
N THR A 11 -10.26 38.87 10.27
CA THR A 11 -9.92 37.94 11.38
C THR A 11 -10.19 36.49 10.99
N ALA A 12 -11.26 36.21 10.24
CA ALA A 12 -11.55 34.86 9.75
C ALA A 12 -10.46 34.34 8.78
N PHE A 13 -9.92 35.20 7.91
CA PHE A 13 -8.83 34.82 7.00
C PHE A 13 -7.48 34.57 7.71
N ALA A 14 -7.18 35.33 8.76
CA ALA A 14 -5.93 35.19 9.51
C ALA A 14 -5.84 33.83 10.26
N LEU A 15 -6.96 33.30 10.74
CA LEU A 15 -6.99 31.99 11.42
C LEU A 15 -6.82 30.80 10.47
N SER A 16 -7.26 30.90 9.21
CA SER A 16 -7.09 29.81 8.22
C SER A 16 -5.67 29.70 7.65
N ALA A 17 -4.86 30.76 7.73
CA ALA A 17 -3.51 30.78 7.16
C ALA A 17 -2.43 30.14 8.06
N LEU A 18 -2.80 29.68 9.25
CA LEU A 18 -1.85 29.18 10.26
C LEU A 18 -1.39 27.73 10.03
N VAL A 19 -1.93 27.03 9.02
CA VAL A 19 -1.39 25.73 8.61
C VAL A 19 -0.26 25.98 7.61
N SER A 20 0.98 25.92 8.12
CA SER A 20 2.17 26.08 7.28
C SER A 20 2.20 25.03 6.16
N PRO A 21 2.63 25.38 4.94
CA PRO A 21 2.75 24.43 3.83
C PRO A 21 3.56 23.18 4.18
N ALA A 22 4.59 23.33 5.02
CA ALA A 22 5.40 22.21 5.51
C ALA A 22 4.60 21.22 6.38
N VAL A 23 3.68 21.70 7.22
CA VAL A 23 2.83 20.83 8.06
C VAL A 23 1.82 20.09 7.19
N LEU A 24 1.26 20.75 6.19
CA LEU A 24 0.36 20.12 5.22
C LEU A 24 1.10 19.07 4.37
N ALA A 25 2.29 19.39 3.88
CA ALA A 25 3.13 18.47 3.12
C ALA A 25 3.51 17.22 3.95
N ARG A 26 3.88 17.40 5.22
CA ARG A 26 4.16 16.28 6.13
C ARG A 26 2.93 15.43 6.40
N ALA A 27 1.76 16.03 6.58
CA ALA A 27 0.52 15.28 6.76
C ALA A 27 0.11 14.50 5.50
N GLN A 28 0.40 15.03 4.30
CA GLN A 28 0.19 14.33 3.03
C GLN A 28 1.18 13.18 2.85
N GLU A 29 2.46 13.38 3.18
CA GLU A 29 3.50 12.36 3.12
C GLU A 29 3.22 11.22 4.11
N GLU A 30 2.80 11.54 5.35
CA GLU A 30 2.41 10.52 6.32
C GLU A 30 1.19 9.71 5.88
N ARG A 31 0.22 10.33 5.19
CA ARG A 31 -0.91 9.60 4.61
C ARG A 31 -0.46 8.68 3.49
N PHE A 32 0.37 9.16 2.57
CA PHE A 32 0.92 8.34 1.49
C PHE A 32 1.70 7.13 2.01
N LEU A 33 2.56 7.33 3.02
CA LEU A 33 3.32 6.23 3.62
C LEU A 33 2.43 5.23 4.37
N ARG A 34 1.32 5.68 4.97
CA ARG A 34 0.33 4.80 5.59
C ARG A 34 -0.40 3.98 4.53
N ASP A 35 -0.83 4.58 3.44
CA ASP A 35 -1.54 3.90 2.36
C ASP A 35 -0.62 2.91 1.61
N ALA A 36 0.64 3.29 1.38
CA ALA A 36 1.66 2.42 0.79
C ALA A 36 1.98 1.19 1.67
N ARG A 37 1.99 1.36 3.00
CA ARG A 37 2.16 0.25 3.96
C ARG A 37 0.90 -0.58 4.17
N ALA A 38 -0.27 0.00 3.91
CA ALA A 38 -1.57 -0.65 4.06
C ALA A 38 -1.96 -1.49 2.84
N THR A 39 -1.24 -1.37 1.72
CA THR A 39 -1.45 -2.24 0.55
C THR A 39 -0.85 -3.61 0.86
N PRO A 40 -1.65 -4.67 1.07
CA PRO A 40 -1.12 -6.00 1.24
C PRO A 40 -0.46 -6.37 -0.09
N LEU A 41 0.84 -6.65 -0.08
CA LEU A 41 1.55 -7.23 -1.21
C LEU A 41 1.14 -8.71 -1.43
N ALA A 42 -0.14 -9.03 -1.22
CA ALA A 42 -0.68 -10.36 -1.40
C ALA A 42 -0.87 -10.68 -2.88
N ASP A 43 -1.20 -9.66 -3.68
CA ASP A 43 -1.51 -9.78 -5.11
C ASP A 43 -0.71 -8.74 -5.90
N GLY A 44 0.62 -8.86 -5.89
CA GLY A 44 1.44 -8.21 -6.91
C GLY A 44 0.97 -8.64 -8.32
N PRO A 45 1.37 -7.95 -9.40
CA PRO A 45 0.95 -8.32 -10.76
C PRO A 45 1.39 -9.74 -11.18
N PHE A 46 2.26 -10.38 -10.39
CA PHE A 46 2.74 -11.74 -10.59
C PHE A 46 2.00 -12.69 -9.66
N THR A 47 1.48 -13.77 -10.23
CA THR A 47 0.81 -14.85 -9.50
C THR A 47 1.57 -16.14 -9.68
N LEU A 48 1.49 -17.03 -8.69
CA LEU A 48 2.03 -18.38 -8.79
C LEU A 48 1.10 -19.24 -9.67
N PRO A 49 1.53 -19.68 -10.85
CA PRO A 49 0.69 -20.55 -11.69
C PRO A 49 0.48 -21.91 -11.01
N PRO A 50 -0.70 -22.53 -11.12
CA PRO A 50 -0.91 -23.87 -10.58
C PRO A 50 -0.10 -24.91 -11.37
N LEU A 51 0.29 -26.00 -10.70
CA LEU A 51 0.89 -27.15 -11.38
C LEU A 51 -0.12 -27.77 -12.36
N PRO A 52 0.30 -28.10 -13.60
CA PRO A 52 -0.56 -28.77 -14.58
C PRO A 52 -0.69 -30.28 -14.33
N TYR A 53 -0.08 -30.79 -13.26
CA TYR A 53 -0.07 -32.21 -12.88
C TYR A 53 -0.02 -32.37 -11.36
N ALA A 54 -0.35 -33.58 -10.88
CA ALA A 54 -0.26 -33.92 -9.46
C ALA A 54 1.19 -33.94 -8.96
N PHE A 55 1.42 -33.69 -7.67
CA PHE A 55 2.77 -33.71 -7.07
C PHE A 55 3.55 -35.02 -7.29
N THR A 56 2.85 -36.15 -7.45
CA THR A 56 3.45 -37.48 -7.71
C THR A 56 3.76 -37.74 -9.19
N ALA A 57 3.39 -36.87 -10.12
CA ALA A 57 3.47 -37.14 -11.56
C ALA A 57 4.90 -37.33 -12.09
N LEU A 58 5.92 -36.90 -11.32
CA LEU A 58 7.33 -36.99 -11.69
C LEU A 58 8.06 -38.14 -10.95
N GLU A 59 7.34 -38.97 -10.20
CA GLU A 59 7.92 -40.15 -9.59
C GLU A 59 8.33 -41.19 -10.67
N PRO A 60 9.42 -41.96 -10.44
CA PRO A 60 10.28 -41.98 -9.25
C PRO A 60 11.44 -40.97 -9.30
N HIS A 61 11.47 -40.08 -10.28
CA HIS A 61 12.60 -39.18 -10.51
C HIS A 61 12.61 -37.98 -9.57
N ILE A 62 11.43 -37.47 -9.23
CA ILE A 62 11.23 -36.42 -8.23
C ILE A 62 10.06 -36.86 -7.36
N ASP A 63 10.30 -36.95 -6.05
CA ASP A 63 9.27 -37.34 -5.09
C ASP A 63 8.27 -36.20 -4.85
N ALA A 64 7.05 -36.56 -4.43
CA ALA A 64 5.99 -35.60 -4.21
C ALA A 64 6.32 -34.54 -3.15
N ARG A 65 7.09 -34.88 -2.11
CA ARG A 65 7.46 -33.92 -1.04
C ARG A 65 8.41 -32.85 -1.56
N THR A 66 9.35 -33.23 -2.42
CA THR A 66 10.20 -32.27 -3.14
C THR A 66 9.35 -31.30 -3.97
N MET A 67 8.36 -31.81 -4.73
CA MET A 67 7.50 -30.95 -5.56
C MET A 67 6.63 -30.00 -4.74
N GLU A 68 6.10 -30.45 -3.60
CA GLU A 68 5.33 -29.63 -2.66
C GLU A 68 6.17 -28.46 -2.12
N ILE A 69 7.37 -28.74 -1.60
CA ILE A 69 8.25 -27.70 -1.06
C ILE A 69 8.72 -26.76 -2.17
N HIS A 70 9.06 -27.29 -3.35
CA HIS A 70 9.52 -26.47 -4.46
C HIS A 70 8.44 -25.48 -4.93
N HIS A 71 7.21 -25.95 -5.16
CA HIS A 71 6.13 -25.09 -5.68
C HIS A 71 5.53 -24.19 -4.60
N ASP A 72 5.16 -24.74 -3.44
CA ASP A 72 4.34 -24.02 -2.46
C ASP A 72 5.18 -23.17 -1.49
N ALA A 73 6.48 -23.47 -1.34
CA ALA A 73 7.38 -22.71 -0.47
C ALA A 73 8.44 -21.91 -1.21
N HIS A 74 9.13 -22.47 -2.23
CA HIS A 74 10.20 -21.74 -2.92
C HIS A 74 9.72 -20.86 -4.08
N HIS A 75 8.77 -21.33 -4.89
CA HIS A 75 8.25 -20.52 -6.01
C HIS A 75 7.26 -19.44 -5.54
N LYS A 76 6.69 -19.58 -4.33
CA LYS A 76 5.70 -18.65 -3.76
C LYS A 76 6.30 -17.41 -3.07
N THR A 77 7.62 -17.22 -3.09
CA THR A 77 8.30 -16.10 -2.40
C THR A 77 8.62 -14.93 -3.31
#